data_AF-G3HHM6-F1
#
_entry.id   AF-G3HHM6-F1
#
_cell.length_a   1.000
_cell.length_b   1.000
_cell.length_c   1.000
_cell.angle_alpha   90.00
_cell.angle_beta   90.00
_cell.angle_gamma   90.00
#
_symmetry.space_group_name_H-M   'P 1'
#
loop_
_entity.id
_entity.type
_entity.pdbx_description
1 polymer ?
#
loop_
_entity_poly.entity_id
_entity_poly.type
_entity_poly.pdbx_seq_one_letter_code
_entity_poly.pdbx_strand_id
1 'polypeptide(L)'
;MYKIRRKVTVEPHPELHVWAVLPCDPQTPEAAPLEERVETTTILTRDPRTVRMGWRLLIQDDGPALVPRGQLGDIQDYHMHRYQQGIPEGICDLPPGMALPLESNLVFMNGVSFTKGCYIGQELTARTHHTGVIRKRLFPVRLEGPLPASGISPGTLVMVTATGQAAGKFRAGQGCVGLVFLRSETIKGPLHIKTSESQQVAVTALVPDWWPTAAK
;
A
#
# COMPACT_ATOMS: atom_id res chain seq x y z
N MET A 1 11.62 14.35 -20.34
CA MET A 1 12.99 13.81 -20.47
C MET A 1 13.07 12.66 -21.51
N TYR A 2 12.31 11.58 -21.38
CA TYR A 2 12.47 10.35 -22.22
C TYR A 2 11.68 10.29 -23.54
N LYS A 3 10.97 11.36 -23.94
CA LYS A 3 10.08 11.39 -25.13
C LYS A 3 10.80 11.78 -26.44
N ILE A 4 12.08 12.17 -26.38
CA ILE A 4 12.83 12.64 -27.56
C ILE A 4 12.78 11.58 -28.67
N ARG A 5 12.35 11.99 -29.88
CA ARG A 5 12.19 11.14 -31.07
C ARG A 5 11.18 9.98 -30.92
N ARG A 6 10.22 10.08 -29.99
CA ARG A 6 9.10 9.11 -29.85
C ARG A 6 7.78 9.74 -30.28
N LYS A 7 6.99 9.00 -31.07
CA LYS A 7 5.62 9.36 -31.48
C LYS A 7 4.64 9.05 -30.34
N VAL A 8 4.62 9.89 -29.30
CA VAL A 8 3.74 9.73 -28.13
C VAL A 8 3.29 11.11 -27.65
N THR A 9 2.05 11.27 -27.23
CA THR A 9 1.55 12.50 -26.58
C THR A 9 1.25 12.20 -25.11
N VAL A 10 1.52 13.16 -24.22
CA VAL A 10 1.28 13.03 -22.78
C VAL A 10 0.61 14.31 -22.35
N GLU A 11 -0.60 14.21 -21.85
CA GLU A 11 -1.43 15.34 -21.44
C GLU A 11 -2.22 14.98 -20.18
N PRO A 12 -2.57 15.97 -19.33
CA PRO A 12 -3.50 15.76 -18.24
C PRO A 12 -4.89 15.37 -18.77
N HIS A 13 -5.59 14.48 -18.07
CA HIS A 13 -6.97 14.11 -18.38
C HIS A 13 -7.90 14.46 -17.21
N PRO A 14 -8.11 15.76 -16.91
CA PRO A 14 -8.82 16.20 -15.70
C PRO A 14 -10.30 15.85 -15.72
N GLU A 15 -10.85 15.57 -16.89
CA GLU A 15 -12.25 15.16 -17.07
C GLU A 15 -12.53 13.79 -16.44
N LEU A 16 -11.54 12.94 -16.20
CA LEU A 16 -11.76 11.64 -15.56
C LEU A 16 -11.33 11.69 -14.10
N HIS A 17 -12.29 11.45 -13.21
CA HIS A 17 -12.07 11.39 -11.77
C HIS A 17 -11.72 9.96 -11.33
N VAL A 18 -10.77 9.82 -10.41
CA VAL A 18 -10.32 8.52 -9.89
C VAL A 18 -11.08 8.17 -8.61
N TRP A 19 -11.80 7.07 -8.64
CA TRP A 19 -12.56 6.52 -7.53
C TRP A 19 -12.10 5.10 -7.19
N ALA A 20 -12.34 4.70 -5.94
CA ALA A 20 -12.17 3.34 -5.47
C ALA A 20 -13.51 2.80 -4.97
N VAL A 21 -13.83 1.55 -5.33
CA VAL A 21 -15.01 0.85 -4.82
C VAL A 21 -14.52 -0.31 -3.95
N LEU A 22 -14.74 -0.19 -2.65
CA LEU A 22 -14.35 -1.20 -1.66
C LEU A 22 -15.58 -1.99 -1.21
N PRO A 23 -15.44 -3.29 -0.94
CA PRO A 23 -16.52 -4.07 -0.34
C PRO A 23 -16.77 -3.60 1.10
N CYS A 24 -18.04 -3.39 1.47
CA CYS A 24 -18.42 -2.99 2.83
C CYS A 24 -18.13 -4.08 3.87
N ASP A 25 -18.14 -5.35 3.46
CA ASP A 25 -17.78 -6.49 4.31
C ASP A 25 -17.01 -7.54 3.49
N PRO A 26 -15.78 -7.91 3.86
CA PRO A 26 -15.04 -8.99 3.21
C PRO A 26 -15.66 -10.39 3.37
N GLN A 27 -16.61 -10.58 4.29
CA GLN A 27 -17.27 -11.86 4.59
C GLN A 27 -18.65 -12.00 3.94
N THR A 28 -19.28 -10.90 3.51
CA THR A 28 -20.61 -10.95 2.91
C THR A 28 -20.49 -11.16 1.40
N PRO A 29 -21.06 -12.25 0.83
CA PRO A 29 -21.06 -12.44 -0.61
C PRO A 29 -21.80 -11.29 -1.31
N GLU A 30 -21.17 -10.70 -2.33
CA GLU A 30 -21.79 -9.69 -3.19
C GLU A 30 -23.12 -10.24 -3.74
N ALA A 31 -24.23 -9.53 -3.51
CA ALA A 31 -25.56 -9.93 -4.00
C ALA A 31 -25.65 -9.90 -5.54
N ALA A 32 -24.75 -9.17 -6.20
CA ALA A 32 -24.48 -9.22 -7.64
C ALA A 32 -23.01 -8.87 -7.87
N PRO A 33 -22.24 -9.67 -8.65
CA PRO A 33 -20.85 -9.37 -8.94
C PRO A 33 -20.75 -8.11 -9.80
N LEU A 34 -19.84 -7.20 -9.45
CA LEU A 34 -19.44 -6.14 -10.36
C LEU A 34 -18.71 -6.74 -11.57
N GLU A 35 -18.97 -6.17 -12.75
CA GLU A 35 -18.34 -6.59 -14.02
C GLU A 35 -17.42 -5.48 -14.54
N GLU A 36 -16.34 -5.88 -15.21
CA GLU A 36 -15.44 -4.93 -15.84
C GLU A 36 -16.16 -4.18 -16.97
N ARG A 37 -15.98 -2.87 -17.02
CA ARG A 37 -16.55 -1.99 -18.05
C ARG A 37 -15.48 -1.04 -18.53
N VAL A 38 -15.34 -0.92 -19.85
CA VAL A 38 -14.37 -0.02 -20.47
C VAL A 38 -15.09 0.72 -21.59
N GLU A 39 -15.56 1.92 -21.25
CA GLU A 39 -16.24 2.85 -22.13
C GLU A 39 -15.45 4.18 -22.17
N THR A 40 -15.80 5.07 -23.09
CA THR A 40 -15.10 6.36 -23.23
C THR A 40 -15.21 7.24 -21.97
N THR A 41 -16.36 7.19 -21.30
CA THR A 41 -16.68 8.07 -20.16
C THR A 41 -16.58 7.36 -18.81
N THR A 42 -16.44 6.02 -18.82
CA THR A 42 -16.47 5.17 -17.62
C THR A 42 -15.54 3.98 -17.79
N ILE A 43 -14.66 3.78 -16.79
CA ILE A 43 -13.82 2.59 -16.69
C ILE A 43 -13.98 1.99 -15.30
N LEU A 44 -14.54 0.78 -15.22
CA LEU A 44 -14.61 -0.03 -14.00
C LEU A 44 -13.72 -1.25 -14.17
N THR A 45 -12.69 -1.38 -13.36
CA THR A 45 -11.73 -2.49 -13.42
C THR A 45 -11.28 -2.90 -12.03
N ARG A 46 -10.83 -4.15 -11.87
CA ARG A 46 -10.30 -4.63 -10.59
C ARG A 46 -9.01 -3.88 -10.24
N ASP A 47 -8.76 -3.67 -8.95
CA ASP A 47 -7.48 -3.13 -8.52
C ASP A 47 -6.35 -4.12 -8.86
N PRO A 48 -5.34 -3.71 -9.65
CA PRO A 48 -4.32 -4.64 -10.15
C PRO A 48 -3.36 -5.13 -9.06
N ARG A 49 -3.34 -4.49 -7.89
CA ARG A 49 -2.40 -4.82 -6.81
C ARG A 49 -2.87 -6.05 -6.04
N THR A 50 -4.15 -6.10 -5.69
CA THR A 50 -4.76 -7.20 -4.93
C THR A 50 -6.28 -7.09 -4.95
N VAL A 51 -6.96 -8.24 -4.92
CA VAL A 51 -8.42 -8.31 -4.78
C VAL A 51 -8.92 -7.64 -3.49
N ARG A 52 -8.07 -7.51 -2.47
CA ARG A 52 -8.39 -6.81 -1.21
C ARG A 52 -8.68 -5.32 -1.41
N MET A 53 -8.22 -4.73 -2.52
CA MET A 53 -8.44 -3.31 -2.84
C MET A 53 -9.67 -3.07 -3.73
N GLY A 54 -10.48 -4.09 -3.99
CA GLY A 54 -11.74 -3.96 -4.71
C GLY A 54 -11.53 -3.49 -6.15
N TRP A 55 -12.21 -2.41 -6.52
CA TRP A 55 -12.25 -1.90 -7.89
C TRP A 55 -11.74 -0.47 -7.99
N ARG A 56 -11.28 -0.13 -9.19
CA ARG A 56 -11.00 1.23 -9.66
C ARG A 56 -12.11 1.66 -10.59
N LEU A 57 -12.63 2.86 -10.36
CA LEU A 57 -13.63 3.50 -11.18
C LEU A 57 -13.06 4.84 -11.69
N LEU A 58 -12.99 5.00 -13.01
CA LEU A 58 -12.72 6.28 -13.67
C LEU A 58 -14.02 6.75 -14.31
N ILE A 59 -14.46 7.98 -14.04
CA ILE A 59 -15.75 8.50 -14.53
C ILE A 59 -15.65 10.01 -14.79
N GLN A 60 -16.40 10.52 -15.78
CA GLN A 60 -16.47 11.97 -16.07
C GLN A 60 -17.44 12.77 -15.19
N ASP A 61 -18.47 12.14 -14.63
CA ASP A 61 -19.51 12.78 -13.81
C ASP A 61 -19.34 12.48 -12.31
N ASP A 62 -20.07 13.20 -11.44
CA ASP A 62 -20.06 13.01 -9.98
C ASP A 62 -20.65 11.65 -9.55
N GLY A 63 -19.78 10.63 -9.52
CA GLY A 63 -19.89 9.43 -8.69
C GLY A 63 -21.21 8.65 -8.75
N PRO A 64 -21.82 8.29 -7.61
CA PRO A 64 -22.36 6.98 -7.21
C PRO A 64 -23.43 6.27 -8.07
N ALA A 65 -23.92 6.85 -9.16
CA ALA A 65 -25.02 6.29 -9.97
C ALA A 65 -24.67 4.96 -10.67
N LEU A 66 -23.37 4.67 -10.89
CA LEU A 66 -22.93 3.49 -11.65
C LEU A 66 -22.68 2.23 -10.81
N VAL A 67 -22.57 2.36 -9.48
CA VAL A 67 -22.31 1.23 -8.59
C VAL A 67 -23.62 0.86 -7.88
N PRO A 68 -24.28 -0.25 -8.25
CA PRO A 68 -25.51 -0.66 -7.59
C PRO A 68 -25.29 -0.82 -6.09
N ARG A 69 -26.12 -0.15 -5.28
CA ARG A 69 -26.01 -0.15 -3.81
C ARG A 69 -24.70 0.45 -3.27
N GLY A 70 -23.92 1.14 -4.11
CA GLY A 70 -22.76 1.90 -3.69
C GLY A 70 -23.17 3.06 -2.80
N GLN A 71 -22.35 3.34 -1.79
CA GLN A 71 -22.49 4.50 -0.93
C GLN A 71 -21.20 5.31 -0.99
N LEU A 72 -21.31 6.64 -0.92
CA LEU A 72 -20.15 7.50 -0.77
C LEU A 72 -19.53 7.24 0.61
N GLY A 73 -18.29 6.81 0.63
CA GLY A 73 -17.50 6.62 1.84
C GLY A 73 -16.59 7.83 2.15
N ASP A 74 -16.08 7.89 3.37
CA ASP A 74 -15.05 8.85 3.73
C ASP A 74 -13.70 8.41 3.13
N ILE A 75 -12.93 9.36 2.60
CA ILE A 75 -11.55 9.12 2.14
C ILE A 75 -10.65 8.57 3.26
N GLN A 76 -10.95 8.93 4.52
CA GLN A 76 -10.26 8.40 5.68
C GLN A 76 -10.44 6.88 5.78
N ASP A 77 -11.63 6.34 5.52
CA ASP A 77 -11.89 4.89 5.56
C ASP A 77 -11.10 4.15 4.48
N TYR A 78 -11.00 4.74 3.28
CA TYR A 78 -10.16 4.21 2.21
C TYR A 78 -8.69 4.11 2.63
N HIS A 79 -8.14 5.15 3.27
CA HIS A 79 -6.77 5.14 3.75
C HIS A 79 -6.54 4.15 4.90
N MET A 80 -7.47 4.06 5.85
CA MET A 80 -7.43 3.06 6.92
C MET A 80 -7.44 1.64 6.35
N HIS A 81 -8.32 1.36 5.39
CA HIS A 81 -8.36 0.06 4.71
C HIS A 81 -7.04 -0.28 4.04
N ARG A 82 -6.44 0.64 3.27
CA ARG A 82 -5.11 0.42 2.67
C ARG A 82 -4.06 0.07 3.70
N TYR A 83 -4.01 0.80 4.82
CA TYR A 83 -3.04 0.53 5.88
C TYR A 83 -3.27 -0.82 6.55
N GLN A 84 -4.52 -1.21 6.79
CA GLN A 84 -4.86 -2.53 7.31
C GLN A 84 -4.45 -3.65 6.35
N GLN A 85 -4.62 -3.44 5.04
CA GLN A 85 -4.23 -4.40 3.99
C GLN A 85 -2.73 -4.38 3.66
N GLY A 86 -1.96 -3.44 4.22
CA GLY A 86 -0.53 -3.30 3.94
C GLY A 86 -0.22 -2.78 2.53
N ILE A 87 -1.09 -1.93 1.97
CA ILE A 87 -0.97 -1.39 0.60
C ILE A 87 -0.40 0.03 0.63
N PRO A 88 0.88 0.23 0.26
CA PRO A 88 1.46 1.56 0.14
C PRO A 88 0.91 2.29 -1.09
N GLU A 89 0.54 3.56 -0.91
CA GLU A 89 0.07 4.43 -1.99
C GLU A 89 0.48 5.89 -1.74
N GLY A 90 0.96 6.57 -2.79
CA GLY A 90 1.35 7.98 -2.71
C GLY A 90 2.72 8.24 -2.10
N ILE A 91 3.07 9.53 -2.03
CA ILE A 91 4.43 10.00 -1.70
C ILE A 91 4.83 9.80 -0.23
N CYS A 92 3.87 9.72 0.69
CA CYS A 92 4.13 9.50 2.11
C CYS A 92 4.57 8.04 2.36
N ASP A 93 3.89 7.10 1.71
CA ASP A 93 4.19 5.67 1.81
C ASP A 93 5.44 5.32 0.97
N LEU A 94 5.60 5.98 -0.18
CA LEU A 94 6.61 5.72 -1.20
C LEU A 94 7.41 7.00 -1.54
N PRO A 95 8.26 7.51 -0.63
CA PRO A 95 9.02 8.73 -0.86
C PRO A 95 9.95 8.60 -2.08
N PRO A 96 9.88 9.54 -3.06
CA PRO A 96 10.69 9.50 -4.26
C PRO A 96 12.19 9.44 -3.96
N GLY A 97 12.91 8.56 -4.64
CA GLY A 97 14.35 8.36 -4.47
C GLY A 97 14.77 7.62 -3.19
N MET A 98 13.83 7.31 -2.28
CA MET A 98 14.10 6.59 -1.04
C MET A 98 13.44 5.21 -0.98
N ALA A 99 12.22 5.07 -1.49
CA ALA A 99 11.50 3.80 -1.46
C ALA A 99 12.07 2.81 -2.48
N LEU A 100 12.56 1.65 -2.00
CA LEU A 100 13.05 0.58 -2.87
C LEU A 100 11.89 -0.33 -3.32
N PRO A 101 11.70 -0.56 -4.64
CA PRO A 101 10.52 -1.25 -5.17
C PRO A 101 10.23 -2.62 -4.52
N LEU A 102 11.26 -3.45 -4.33
CA LEU A 102 11.09 -4.80 -3.80
C LEU A 102 10.80 -4.80 -2.30
N GLU A 103 11.33 -3.83 -1.56
CA GLU A 103 11.04 -3.66 -0.14
C GLU A 103 9.67 -3.02 0.09
N SER A 104 9.16 -2.26 -0.88
CA SER A 104 7.78 -1.77 -0.94
C SER A 104 6.78 -2.81 -1.44
N ASN A 105 7.16 -4.09 -1.53
CA ASN A 105 6.31 -5.21 -1.94
C ASN A 105 5.78 -5.14 -3.39
N LEU A 106 6.48 -4.44 -4.30
CA LEU A 106 6.01 -4.27 -5.68
C LEU A 106 5.80 -5.61 -6.42
N VAL A 107 6.59 -6.65 -6.10
CA VAL A 107 6.41 -8.02 -6.65
C VAL A 107 5.08 -8.62 -6.17
N PHE A 108 4.74 -8.45 -4.89
CA PHE A 108 3.50 -9.01 -4.35
C PHE A 108 2.27 -8.29 -4.92
N MET A 109 2.42 -7.02 -5.32
CA MET A 109 1.37 -6.21 -5.92
C MET A 109 1.37 -6.23 -7.47
N ASN A 110 1.92 -7.28 -8.09
CA ASN A 110 1.95 -7.47 -9.55
C ASN A 110 2.62 -6.31 -10.34
N GLY A 111 3.50 -5.53 -9.71
CA GLY A 111 4.03 -4.29 -10.29
C GLY A 111 5.37 -4.41 -11.03
N VAL A 112 5.96 -5.61 -11.09
CA VAL A 112 7.22 -5.86 -11.82
C VAL A 112 7.16 -7.17 -12.59
N SER A 113 7.64 -7.15 -13.83
CA SER A 113 7.88 -8.34 -14.63
C SER A 113 9.39 -8.53 -14.77
N PHE A 114 9.86 -9.75 -14.51
CA PHE A 114 11.25 -10.16 -14.70
C PHE A 114 11.52 -10.77 -16.09
N THR A 115 10.48 -10.96 -16.89
CA THR A 115 10.55 -11.53 -18.24
C THR A 115 10.37 -10.49 -19.35
N LYS A 116 10.10 -9.23 -19.01
CA LYS A 116 9.98 -8.13 -19.98
C LYS A 116 11.35 -7.57 -20.40
N GLY A 117 11.34 -6.78 -21.48
CA GLY A 117 12.51 -6.06 -21.98
C GLY A 117 13.02 -4.95 -21.04
N CYS A 118 14.06 -4.25 -21.48
CA CYS A 118 14.80 -3.32 -20.64
C CYS A 118 13.98 -2.11 -20.16
N TYR A 119 14.16 -1.75 -18.89
CA TYR A 119 13.55 -0.56 -18.27
C TYR A 119 14.52 0.12 -17.28
N ILE A 120 14.26 1.38 -16.94
CA ILE A 120 15.11 2.16 -16.02
C ILE A 120 15.11 1.52 -14.63
N GLY A 121 16.31 1.25 -14.08
CA GLY A 121 16.47 0.62 -12.77
C GLY A 121 16.32 -0.91 -12.76
N GLN A 122 16.21 -1.54 -13.93
CA GLN A 122 16.09 -3.00 -14.04
C GLN A 122 17.27 -3.74 -13.42
N GLU A 123 18.51 -3.35 -13.73
CA GLU A 123 19.74 -4.02 -13.27
C GLU A 123 19.72 -4.26 -11.75
N LEU A 124 19.49 -3.19 -10.98
CA LEU A 124 19.44 -3.27 -9.52
C LEU A 124 18.24 -4.10 -9.05
N THR A 125 17.07 -3.89 -9.63
CA THR A 125 15.83 -4.60 -9.27
C THR A 125 15.98 -6.10 -9.51
N ALA A 126 16.45 -6.50 -10.69
CA ALA A 126 16.68 -7.89 -11.05
C ALA A 126 17.77 -8.51 -10.18
N ARG A 127 18.88 -7.81 -9.95
CA ARG A 127 19.94 -8.29 -9.05
C ARG A 127 19.39 -8.58 -7.66
N THR A 128 18.73 -7.61 -7.03
CA THR A 128 18.17 -7.79 -5.69
C THR A 128 17.17 -8.94 -5.62
N HIS A 129 16.35 -9.15 -6.66
CA HIS A 129 15.44 -10.28 -6.75
C HIS A 129 16.16 -11.64 -6.80
N HIS A 130 17.20 -11.77 -7.62
CA HIS A 130 17.90 -13.06 -7.81
C HIS A 130 18.96 -13.35 -6.75
N THR A 131 19.55 -12.33 -6.11
CA THR A 131 20.61 -12.51 -5.10
C THR A 131 20.11 -13.01 -3.73
N GLY A 132 18.80 -13.09 -3.52
CA GLY A 132 18.24 -13.75 -2.34
C GLY A 132 17.08 -13.02 -1.69
N VAL A 133 16.92 -13.28 -0.39
CA VAL A 133 15.72 -12.89 0.37
C VAL A 133 15.68 -11.38 0.64
N ILE A 134 14.55 -10.75 0.28
CA ILE A 134 14.24 -9.38 0.69
C ILE A 134 14.06 -9.32 2.21
N ARG A 135 15.10 -8.83 2.91
CA ARG A 135 15.17 -8.84 4.37
C ARG A 135 14.35 -7.75 5.04
N LYS A 136 14.05 -6.66 4.33
CA LYS A 136 13.26 -5.54 4.84
C LYS A 136 12.06 -5.28 3.96
N ARG A 137 10.89 -5.07 4.56
CA ARG A 137 9.65 -4.79 3.85
C ARG A 137 8.81 -3.75 4.56
N LEU A 138 7.89 -3.14 3.83
CA LEU A 138 6.75 -2.45 4.41
C LEU A 138 5.75 -3.48 4.95
N PHE A 139 5.40 -3.36 6.23
CA PHE A 139 4.38 -4.17 6.88
C PHE A 139 3.27 -3.27 7.42
N PRO A 140 2.00 -3.72 7.35
CA PRO A 140 0.93 -3.09 8.10
C PRO A 140 1.17 -3.25 9.60
N VAL A 141 0.81 -2.22 10.36
CA VAL A 141 0.82 -2.23 11.83
C VAL A 141 -0.47 -1.71 12.40
N ARG A 142 -0.79 -2.24 13.58
CA ARG A 142 -1.68 -1.62 14.55
C ARG A 142 -0.86 -0.98 15.66
N LEU A 143 -1.24 0.23 16.03
CA LEU A 143 -0.67 1.00 17.12
C LEU A 143 -1.63 0.94 18.31
N GLU A 144 -1.11 0.61 19.49
CA GLU A 144 -1.89 0.47 20.71
C GLU A 144 -1.30 1.32 21.82
N GLY A 145 -2.19 2.03 22.54
CA GLY A 145 -1.82 2.98 23.58
C GLY A 145 -2.10 4.44 23.20
N PRO A 146 -1.66 5.39 24.04
CA PRO A 146 -1.91 6.81 23.84
C PRO A 146 -1.10 7.33 22.64
N LEU A 147 -1.80 7.61 21.54
CA LEU A 147 -1.21 8.22 20.36
C LEU A 147 -1.17 9.75 20.52
N PRO A 148 -0.05 10.40 20.16
CA PRO A 148 -0.01 11.87 20.10
C PRO A 148 -1.08 12.39 19.15
N ALA A 149 -1.64 13.57 19.43
CA ALA A 149 -2.63 14.20 18.55
C ALA A 149 -2.08 14.47 17.13
N SER A 150 -0.76 14.71 17.02
CA SER A 150 -0.04 14.87 15.75
C SER A 150 0.31 13.53 15.06
N GLY A 151 -0.03 12.40 15.66
CA GLY A 151 0.36 11.07 15.21
C GLY A 151 1.84 10.74 15.44
N ILE A 152 2.32 9.70 14.76
CA ILE A 152 3.72 9.29 14.80
C ILE A 152 4.46 9.88 13.59
N SER A 153 5.56 10.60 13.83
CA SER A 153 6.35 11.17 12.75
C SER A 153 6.98 10.08 11.86
N PRO A 154 6.95 10.23 10.52
CA PRO A 154 7.69 9.36 9.61
C PRO A 154 9.18 9.27 9.99
N GLY A 155 9.73 8.07 9.93
CA GLY A 155 11.14 7.80 10.28
C GLY A 155 11.39 7.49 11.75
N THR A 156 10.39 7.63 12.63
CA THR A 156 10.48 7.25 14.04
C THR A 156 10.90 5.79 14.19
N LEU A 157 11.87 5.51 15.06
CA LEU A 157 12.41 4.17 15.24
C LEU A 157 11.38 3.24 15.89
N VAL A 158 11.22 2.06 15.29
CA VAL A 158 10.49 0.94 15.87
C VAL A 158 11.52 0.04 16.54
N MET A 159 11.29 -0.28 17.81
CA MET A 159 12.23 -0.99 18.67
C MET A 159 11.68 -2.36 19.07
N VAL A 160 12.54 -3.36 19.13
CA VAL A 160 12.21 -4.65 19.74
C VAL A 160 12.14 -4.45 21.25
N THR A 161 10.98 -4.71 21.87
CA THR A 161 10.76 -4.44 23.30
C THR A 161 11.70 -5.22 24.20
N ALA A 162 11.98 -6.49 23.86
CA ALA A 162 12.82 -7.36 24.68
C ALA A 162 14.31 -6.96 24.68
N THR A 163 14.84 -6.44 23.56
CA THR A 163 16.28 -6.20 23.39
C THR A 163 16.65 -4.71 23.32
N GLY A 164 15.68 -3.82 23.11
CA GLY A 164 15.93 -2.41 22.86
C GLY A 164 16.66 -2.14 21.55
N GLN A 165 16.72 -3.10 20.62
CA GLN A 165 17.34 -2.92 19.31
C GLN A 165 16.36 -2.35 18.29
N ALA A 166 16.85 -1.55 17.34
CA ALA A 166 16.04 -1.02 16.26
C ALA A 166 15.59 -2.13 15.30
N ALA A 167 14.28 -2.36 15.22
CA ALA A 167 13.64 -3.28 14.28
C ALA A 167 13.46 -2.63 12.90
N GLY A 168 13.20 -1.31 12.88
CA GLY A 168 12.97 -0.55 11.66
C GLY A 168 12.45 0.87 11.93
N LYS A 169 11.64 1.40 11.01
CA LYS A 169 11.13 2.77 11.08
C LYS A 169 9.65 2.86 10.71
N PHE A 170 8.90 3.68 11.41
CA PHE A 170 7.55 4.07 11.01
C PHE A 170 7.59 4.81 9.66
N ARG A 171 6.69 4.47 8.74
CA ARG A 171 6.63 5.07 7.40
C ARG A 171 5.57 6.16 7.35
N ALA A 172 4.32 5.78 7.55
CA ALA A 172 3.13 6.62 7.49
C ALA A 172 1.95 5.85 8.09
N GLY A 173 0.87 6.53 8.43
CA GLY A 173 -0.32 5.90 8.99
C GLY A 173 -1.46 6.88 9.19
N GLN A 174 -2.58 6.36 9.67
CA GLN A 174 -3.78 7.13 10.00
C GLN A 174 -4.49 6.47 11.18
N GLY A 175 -4.83 7.28 12.18
CA GLY A 175 -5.37 6.79 13.45
C GLY A 175 -4.43 5.76 14.07
N CYS A 176 -4.96 4.57 14.38
CA CYS A 176 -4.22 3.47 15.01
C CYS A 176 -3.62 2.46 14.03
N VAL A 177 -3.60 2.76 12.72
CA VAL A 177 -3.03 1.86 11.70
C VAL A 177 -1.98 2.57 10.85
N GLY A 178 -1.06 1.82 10.25
CA GLY A 178 -0.06 2.40 9.36
C GLY A 178 0.87 1.37 8.75
N LEU A 179 1.94 1.88 8.13
CA LEU A 179 3.03 1.09 7.59
C LEU A 179 4.31 1.33 8.38
N VAL A 180 5.05 0.26 8.58
CA VAL A 180 6.41 0.28 9.12
C VAL A 180 7.35 -0.42 8.17
N PHE A 181 8.53 0.13 8.03
CA PHE A 181 9.62 -0.49 7.31
C PHE A 181 10.45 -1.32 8.30
N LEU A 182 10.27 -2.64 8.29
CA LEU A 182 10.87 -3.55 9.27
C LEU A 182 11.74 -4.62 8.61
N ARG A 183 12.66 -5.18 9.40
CA ARG A 183 13.28 -6.46 9.08
C ARG A 183 12.27 -7.59 9.24
N SER A 184 12.14 -8.47 8.25
CA SER A 184 11.16 -9.56 8.25
C SER A 184 11.32 -10.51 9.44
N GLU A 185 12.54 -10.67 9.96
CA GLU A 185 12.84 -11.51 11.12
C GLU A 185 12.29 -10.94 12.45
N THR A 186 12.10 -9.62 12.55
CA THR A 186 11.71 -8.95 13.80
C THR A 186 10.19 -8.83 13.96
N ILE A 187 9.41 -9.29 12.98
CA ILE A 187 7.95 -9.11 12.97
C ILE A 187 7.23 -9.85 14.09
N LYS A 188 7.74 -11.01 14.51
CA LYS A 188 7.07 -11.90 15.49
C LYS A 188 7.26 -11.47 16.95
N GLY A 189 8.15 -10.50 17.21
CA GLY A 189 8.46 -10.04 18.56
C GLY A 189 7.60 -8.85 18.98
N PRO A 190 7.48 -8.56 20.30
CA PRO A 190 6.85 -7.34 20.76
C PRO A 190 7.66 -6.13 20.28
N LEU A 191 6.97 -5.18 19.63
CA LEU A 191 7.56 -3.95 19.13
C LEU A 191 6.96 -2.74 19.83
N HIS A 192 7.72 -1.66 19.95
CA HIS A 192 7.19 -0.38 20.41
C HIS A 192 7.86 0.80 19.71
N ILE A 193 7.18 1.93 19.76
CA ILE A 193 7.70 3.24 19.37
C ILE A 193 7.73 4.11 20.63
N LYS A 194 8.83 4.88 20.80
CA LYS A 194 8.90 5.95 21.81
C LYS A 194 8.44 7.25 21.16
N THR A 195 7.42 7.87 21.72
CA THR A 195 6.97 9.20 21.28
C THR A 195 7.83 10.29 21.93
N SER A 196 7.77 11.51 21.41
CA SER A 196 8.45 12.68 21.97
C SER A 196 8.04 12.98 23.42
N GLU A 197 6.85 12.54 23.82
CA GLU A 197 6.30 12.69 25.18
C GLU A 197 6.74 11.57 26.14
N SER A 198 7.76 10.78 25.76
CA SER A 198 8.27 9.64 26.53
C SER A 198 7.25 8.51 26.78
N GLN A 199 6.12 8.51 26.08
CA GLN A 199 5.16 7.41 26.14
C GLN A 199 5.51 6.31 25.13
N GLN A 200 5.30 5.07 25.55
CA GLN A 200 5.51 3.90 24.69
C GLN A 200 4.19 3.55 24.01
N VAL A 201 4.22 3.52 22.69
CA VAL A 201 3.12 3.02 21.86
C VAL A 201 3.50 1.61 21.43
N ALA A 202 2.69 0.63 21.79
CA ALA A 202 2.87 -0.74 21.35
C ALA A 202 2.58 -0.85 19.85
N VAL A 203 3.38 -1.65 19.15
CA VAL A 203 3.28 -1.83 17.70
C VAL A 203 3.09 -3.32 17.42
N THR A 204 1.98 -3.66 16.77
CA THR A 204 1.69 -5.03 16.33
C THR A 204 1.77 -5.06 14.81
N ALA A 205 2.83 -5.67 14.27
CA ALA A 205 3.01 -5.83 12.84
C ALA A 205 2.31 -7.11 12.36
N LEU A 206 1.67 -7.03 11.18
CA LEU A 206 0.89 -8.10 10.59
C LEU A 206 1.48 -8.51 9.25
N VAL A 207 1.32 -9.78 8.87
CA VAL A 207 1.59 -10.26 7.52
C VAL A 207 0.25 -10.31 6.78
N PRO A 208 0.04 -9.52 5.72
CA PRO A 208 -1.20 -9.57 4.95
C PRO A 208 -1.48 -10.97 4.40
N ASP A 209 -2.74 -11.38 4.45
CA ASP A 209 -3.18 -12.72 4.03
C ASP A 209 -3.10 -12.97 2.52
N TRP A 210 -3.13 -11.89 1.73
CA TRP A 210 -3.01 -11.91 0.27
C TRP A 210 -1.56 -12.01 -0.20
N TRP A 211 -0.57 -11.90 0.69
CA TRP A 211 0.82 -12.13 0.30
C TRP A 211 1.02 -13.59 -0.12
N PRO A 212 1.86 -13.85 -1.13
CA PRO A 212 2.14 -15.22 -1.54
C PRO A 212 2.72 -15.99 -0.35
N THR A 213 2.12 -17.13 -0.03
CA THR A 213 2.72 -18.05 0.93
C THR A 213 4.04 -18.52 0.34
N ALA A 214 5.13 -18.47 1.11
CA ALA A 214 6.39 -19.05 0.67
C ALA A 214 6.10 -20.52 0.32
N ALA A 215 6.34 -20.91 -0.94
CA ALA A 215 6.32 -22.31 -1.34
C ALA A 215 7.31 -23.04 -0.40
N LYS A 216 6.80 -24.03 0.32
CA LYS A 216 7.63 -24.92 1.14
C LYS A 216 8.63 -25.67 0.25
#